data_AF-A0A345HUS7-F1
#
_entry.id   AF-A0A345HUS7-F1
#
_cell.length_a   1.000
_cell.length_b   1.000
_cell.length_c   1.000
_cell.angle_alpha   90.00
_cell.angle_beta   90.00
_cell.angle_gamma   90.00
#
_symmetry.space_group_name_H-M   'P 1'
#
loop_
_entity.id
_entity.type
_entity.pdbx_description
1 polymer ?
#
loop_
_entity_poly.entity_id
_entity_poly.type
_entity_poly.pdbx_seq_one_letter_code
_entity_poly.pdbx_strand_id
1 'polypeptide(L)'
;MSDIENVSSKEVQPGAGQESPETATERVTAESNGNEIAPVPELDEMRAQLEVAQSRIETMLMREVEHFAKERLAVASDIFDLGKHQISDLLDDAGYVSEEKTTEAIDALLKSRPMLAVNPPFWGDVGGGQRASYDHDTPDWKSALRGSSY
;
A
#
# COMPACT_ATOMS: atom_id res chain seq x y z
N MET A 1 -39.41 -8.93 46.04
CA MET A 1 -39.15 -9.49 47.38
C MET A 1 -37.65 -9.71 47.42
N SER A 2 -36.83 -8.66 47.57
CA SER A 2 -36.59 -7.92 48.84
C SER A 2 -36.10 -8.93 49.88
N ASP A 3 -34.84 -8.95 50.34
CA ASP A 3 -34.09 -7.82 50.89
C ASP A 3 -32.56 -8.03 50.79
N ILE A 4 -31.87 -6.94 50.46
CA ILE A 4 -30.44 -6.72 50.70
C ILE A 4 -30.39 -5.88 51.97
N GLU A 5 -29.77 -6.40 53.04
CA GLU A 5 -29.19 -5.58 54.10
C GLU A 5 -28.39 -6.49 55.07
N ASN A 6 -27.06 -6.40 55.02
CA ASN A 6 -26.26 -6.31 56.24
C ASN A 6 -24.84 -5.81 55.89
N VAL A 7 -24.61 -4.54 56.19
CA VAL A 7 -23.31 -3.87 56.18
C VAL A 7 -22.70 -4.07 57.56
N SER A 8 -21.54 -4.74 57.67
CA SER A 8 -20.75 -4.72 58.91
C SER A 8 -19.24 -4.91 58.69
N SER A 9 -18.56 -3.76 58.74
CA SER A 9 -17.41 -3.44 59.59
C SER A 9 -16.02 -4.07 59.36
N LYS A 10 -15.03 -3.15 59.49
CA LYS A 10 -13.56 -3.25 59.59
C LYS A 10 -12.81 -3.35 58.25
N GLU A 11 -11.86 -2.48 57.91
CA GLU A 11 -10.93 -1.71 58.74
C GLU A 11 -10.36 -0.47 58.00
N VAL A 12 -10.07 0.58 58.77
CA VAL A 12 -9.58 1.90 58.37
C VAL A 12 -8.13 2.04 58.86
N GLN A 13 -7.20 2.33 57.92
CA GLN A 13 -5.95 3.15 57.98
C GLN A 13 -4.90 2.93 59.10
N PRO A 14 -3.58 3.20 58.87
CA PRO A 14 -3.00 4.53 58.51
C PRO A 14 -1.89 4.43 57.43
N GLY A 15 -1.39 5.47 56.75
CA GLY A 15 -1.15 6.86 57.13
C GLY A 15 0.38 7.11 57.08
N ALA A 16 0.87 7.70 55.99
CA ALA A 16 2.17 8.38 55.88
C ALA A 16 2.04 9.29 54.64
N GLY A 17 1.89 10.60 54.76
CA GLY A 17 2.80 11.50 55.46
C GLY A 17 3.68 12.15 54.40
N GLN A 18 3.18 13.24 53.81
CA GLN A 18 4.00 14.15 53.01
C GLN A 18 5.07 14.76 53.92
N GLU A 19 6.33 14.76 53.49
CA GLU A 19 7.27 15.82 53.86
C GLU A 19 8.40 15.88 52.83
N SER A 20 8.41 16.99 52.11
CA SER A 20 9.52 17.47 51.32
C SER A 20 10.62 17.96 52.27
N PRO A 21 11.89 17.75 51.92
CA PRO A 21 12.87 18.79 52.15
C PRO A 21 13.57 19.16 50.83
N GLU A 22 13.33 20.40 50.39
CA GLU A 22 14.34 21.18 49.67
C GLU A 22 15.60 21.25 50.54
N THR A 23 16.73 20.73 50.02
CA THR A 23 18.06 21.37 49.92
C THR A 23 19.16 20.33 49.88
N ALA A 24 19.72 20.13 48.68
CA ALA A 24 21.16 19.98 48.42
C ALA A 24 21.32 19.58 46.95
N THR A 25 21.20 20.55 46.04
CA THR A 25 21.80 20.45 44.71
C THR A 25 23.32 20.55 44.90
N GLU A 26 23.95 19.47 45.36
CA GLU A 26 25.38 19.29 45.28
C GLU A 26 25.72 18.64 43.94
N ARG A 27 26.50 19.37 43.15
CA ARG A 27 26.96 18.98 41.82
C ARG A 27 27.69 17.64 41.89
N VAL A 28 27.16 16.65 41.18
CA VAL A 28 28.02 15.82 40.34
C VAL A 28 27.73 16.26 38.92
N THR A 29 28.55 17.17 38.41
CA THR A 29 28.80 17.26 36.99
C THR A 29 29.28 15.88 36.58
N ALA A 30 28.36 15.05 36.08
CA ALA A 30 28.73 13.90 35.29
C ALA A 30 29.39 14.48 34.04
N GLU A 31 30.71 14.66 34.14
CA GLU A 31 31.62 14.44 33.04
C GLU A 31 31.23 13.06 32.49
N SER A 32 30.25 13.06 31.58
CA SER A 32 29.90 11.90 30.78
C SER A 32 31.04 11.72 29.80
N ASN A 33 32.15 11.20 30.34
CA ASN A 33 33.29 10.71 29.58
C ASN A 33 32.70 9.85 28.46
N GLY A 34 32.91 10.32 27.22
CA GLY A 34 32.38 9.71 26.02
C GLY A 34 32.79 8.25 25.98
N ASN A 35 31.87 7.37 26.37
CA ASN A 35 31.97 5.97 26.04
C ASN A 35 31.49 5.84 24.60
N GLU A 36 32.33 6.30 23.66
CA GLU A 36 32.24 5.92 22.26
C GLU A 36 32.47 4.40 22.23
N ILE A 37 31.38 3.65 22.33
CA ILE A 37 31.40 2.22 22.03
C ILE A 37 31.78 2.15 20.55
N ALA A 38 33.04 1.81 20.29
CA ALA A 38 33.53 1.64 18.93
C ALA A 38 32.58 0.69 18.18
N PRO A 39 32.09 1.06 16.98
CA PRO A 39 31.20 0.20 16.21
C PRO A 39 31.89 -1.15 16.01
N VAL A 40 31.19 -2.24 16.33
CA VAL A 40 31.69 -3.59 16.10
C VAL A 40 31.47 -3.88 14.61
N PRO A 41 32.52 -3.88 13.77
CA PRO A 41 32.38 -3.89 12.32
C PRO A 41 31.60 -5.12 11.82
N GLU A 42 31.71 -6.25 12.51
CA GLU A 42 30.99 -7.49 12.19
C GLU A 42 29.46 -7.34 12.34
N LEU A 43 28.97 -6.59 13.33
CA LEU A 43 27.54 -6.38 13.51
C LEU A 43 26.96 -5.48 12.43
N ASP A 44 27.71 -4.47 12.01
CA ASP A 44 27.29 -3.55 10.96
C ASP A 44 27.29 -4.25 9.60
N GLU A 45 28.28 -5.10 9.33
CA GLU A 45 28.30 -5.97 8.14
C GLU A 45 27.10 -6.92 8.10
N MET A 46 26.76 -7.56 9.23
CA MET A 46 25.60 -8.45 9.31
C MET A 46 24.28 -7.70 9.09
N ARG A 47 24.14 -6.49 9.64
CA ARG A 47 22.96 -5.63 9.42
C ARG A 47 22.83 -5.22 7.96
N ALA A 48 23.93 -4.81 7.33
CA ALA A 48 23.94 -4.44 5.92
C ALA A 48 23.55 -5.63 5.02
N GLN A 49 24.06 -6.84 5.31
CA GLN A 49 23.68 -8.05 4.58
C GLN A 49 22.19 -8.38 4.74
N LEU A 50 21.65 -8.21 5.94
CA LEU A 50 20.23 -8.42 6.22
C LEU A 50 19.36 -7.40 5.46
N GLU A 51 19.72 -6.12 5.46
CA GLU A 51 18.99 -5.08 4.75
C GLU A 51 18.98 -5.33 3.23
N VAL A 52 20.13 -5.72 2.66
CA VAL A 52 20.23 -6.10 1.25
C VAL A 52 19.35 -7.31 0.92
N ALA A 53 19.33 -8.32 1.79
CA ALA A 53 18.48 -9.50 1.61
C ALA A 53 16.99 -9.14 1.69
N GLN A 54 16.60 -8.31 2.67
CA GLN A 54 15.22 -7.84 2.83
C GLN A 54 14.76 -7.03 1.63
N SER A 55 15.55 -6.07 1.17
CA SER A 55 15.25 -5.27 -0.02
C SER A 55 15.06 -6.15 -1.27
N ARG A 56 15.85 -7.22 -1.40
CA ARG A 56 15.70 -8.17 -2.51
C ARG A 56 14.42 -8.97 -2.41
N ILE A 57 14.04 -9.41 -1.21
CA ILE A 57 12.79 -10.14 -0.96
C ILE A 57 11.59 -9.24 -1.24
N GLU A 58 11.60 -8.01 -0.74
CA GLU A 58 10.53 -7.02 -1.00
C GLU A 58 10.37 -6.77 -2.50
N THR A 59 11.47 -6.62 -3.24
CA THR A 59 11.42 -6.46 -4.69
C THR A 59 10.80 -7.69 -5.39
N MET A 60 11.09 -8.90 -4.91
CA MET A 60 10.51 -10.13 -5.47
C MET A 60 9.01 -10.21 -5.17
N LEU A 61 8.59 -9.91 -3.94
CA LEU A 61 7.19 -9.90 -3.54
C LEU A 61 6.40 -8.83 -4.30
N MET A 62 6.96 -7.64 -4.47
CA MET A 62 6.34 -6.57 -5.26
C MET A 62 6.09 -7.01 -6.70
N ARG A 63 7.09 -7.64 -7.35
CA ARG A 63 6.95 -8.17 -8.71
C ARG A 63 5.90 -9.28 -8.81
N GLU A 64 5.76 -10.09 -7.77
CA GLU A 64 4.76 -11.14 -7.73
C GLU A 64 3.34 -10.56 -7.62
N VAL A 65 3.15 -9.55 -6.75
CA VAL A 65 1.88 -8.80 -6.69
C VAL A 65 1.58 -8.16 -8.04
N GLU A 66 2.57 -7.53 -8.67
CA GLU A 66 2.41 -6.92 -9.99
C GLU A 66 2.07 -7.95 -11.07
N HIS A 67 2.59 -9.17 -10.96
CA HIS A 67 2.28 -10.27 -11.88
C HIS A 67 0.79 -10.60 -11.86
N PHE A 68 0.18 -10.73 -10.68
CA PHE A 68 -1.27 -10.91 -10.53
C PHE A 68 -2.06 -9.68 -11.00
N ALA A 69 -1.60 -8.48 -10.64
CA ALA A 69 -2.28 -7.24 -10.97
C ALA A 69 -2.34 -6.96 -12.48
N LYS A 70 -1.30 -7.35 -13.23
CA LYS A 70 -1.20 -7.16 -14.69
C LYS A 70 -2.39 -7.73 -15.47
N GLU A 71 -3.04 -8.78 -14.97
CA GLU A 71 -4.17 -9.39 -15.67
C GLU A 71 -5.41 -8.50 -15.68
N ARG A 72 -5.54 -7.61 -14.69
CA ARG A 72 -6.76 -6.83 -14.44
C ARG A 72 -6.55 -5.33 -14.51
N LEU A 73 -5.38 -4.83 -14.11
CA LEU A 73 -5.00 -3.41 -14.15
C LEU A 73 -4.09 -3.11 -15.36
N ALA A 74 -4.35 -1.99 -16.04
CA ALA A 74 -3.53 -1.53 -17.16
C ALA A 74 -2.09 -1.23 -16.74
N VAL A 75 -1.92 -0.70 -15.53
CA VAL A 75 -0.63 -0.48 -14.87
C VAL A 75 -0.68 -1.21 -13.53
N ALA A 76 0.15 -2.25 -13.38
CA ALA A 76 0.13 -3.09 -12.19
C ALA A 76 0.57 -2.35 -10.92
N SER A 77 1.48 -1.36 -11.03
CA SER A 77 1.95 -0.56 -9.89
C SER A 77 0.87 0.36 -9.30
N ASP A 78 -0.24 0.60 -10.01
CA ASP A 78 -1.34 1.43 -9.54
C ASP A 78 -1.99 0.87 -8.26
N ILE A 79 -1.84 -0.42 -7.99
CA ILE A 79 -2.30 -1.02 -6.73
C ILE A 79 -1.61 -0.39 -5.51
N PHE A 80 -0.34 0.00 -5.65
CA PHE A 80 0.45 0.66 -4.61
C PHE A 80 0.26 2.18 -4.68
N ASP A 81 0.42 2.77 -5.87
CA ASP A 81 0.41 4.24 -6.05
C ASP A 81 -0.98 4.85 -5.82
N LEU A 82 -2.02 4.22 -6.36
CA LEU A 82 -3.40 4.72 -6.32
C LEU A 82 -4.26 3.98 -5.29
N GLY A 83 -4.06 2.67 -5.18
CA GLY A 83 -4.71 1.83 -4.17
C GLY A 83 -4.21 2.08 -2.75
N LYS A 84 -3.01 2.68 -2.59
CA LYS A 84 -2.36 2.96 -1.30
C LYS A 84 -2.16 1.73 -0.41
N HIS A 85 -2.16 0.54 -1.00
CA HIS A 85 -1.84 -0.69 -0.31
C HIS A 85 -0.33 -0.77 -0.08
N GLN A 86 0.07 -1.29 1.07
CA GLN A 86 1.45 -1.72 1.30
C GLN A 86 1.60 -3.19 0.96
N ILE A 87 2.83 -3.64 0.68
CA ILE A 87 3.11 -5.06 0.40
C ILE A 87 2.59 -5.94 1.55
N SER A 88 2.80 -5.52 2.79
CA SER A 88 2.34 -6.23 4.00
C SER A 88 0.84 -6.52 4.04
N ASP A 89 0.02 -5.64 3.46
CA ASP A 89 -1.43 -5.77 3.48
C ASP A 89 -1.91 -6.89 2.54
N LEU A 90 -1.09 -7.22 1.54
CA LEU A 90 -1.38 -8.19 0.49
C LEU A 90 -0.74 -9.55 0.75
N LEU A 91 0.01 -9.70 1.85
CA LEU A 91 0.59 -10.97 2.26
C LEU A 91 -0.38 -11.81 3.11
N ASP A 92 -0.23 -13.11 3.06
CA ASP A 92 -0.85 -14.06 3.99
C ASP A 92 -0.07 -14.17 5.31
N ASP A 93 -0.57 -14.99 6.22
CA ASP A 93 0.06 -15.22 7.54
C ASP A 93 1.43 -15.92 7.42
N ALA A 94 1.72 -16.53 6.27
CA ALA A 94 2.99 -17.19 5.98
C ALA A 94 3.99 -16.25 5.27
N GLY A 95 3.59 -15.00 4.96
CA GLY A 95 4.42 -14.00 4.30
C GLY A 95 4.51 -14.16 2.78
N TYR A 96 3.63 -14.96 2.18
CA TYR A 96 3.49 -15.08 0.73
C TYR A 96 2.39 -14.16 0.22
N VAL A 97 2.44 -13.81 -1.07
CA VAL A 97 1.41 -12.99 -1.70
C VAL A 97 0.08 -13.75 -1.69
N SER A 98 -0.93 -13.15 -1.07
CA SER A 98 -2.28 -13.70 -1.03
C SER A 98 -3.05 -13.28 -2.27
N GLU A 99 -3.42 -14.25 -3.10
CA GLU A 99 -4.23 -14.01 -4.31
C GLU A 99 -5.59 -13.40 -3.96
N GLU A 100 -6.22 -13.88 -2.87
CA GLU A 100 -7.53 -13.40 -2.42
C GLU A 100 -7.47 -11.92 -2.01
N LYS A 101 -6.52 -11.53 -1.15
CA LYS A 101 -6.36 -10.13 -0.72
C LYS A 101 -5.98 -9.21 -1.89
N THR A 102 -5.11 -9.69 -2.79
CA THR A 102 -4.70 -8.94 -3.98
C THR A 102 -5.90 -8.72 -4.92
N THR A 103 -6.71 -9.74 -5.13
CA THR A 103 -7.92 -9.67 -5.96
C THR A 103 -8.95 -8.70 -5.37
N GLU A 104 -9.18 -8.76 -4.05
CA GLU A 104 -10.09 -7.85 -3.36
C GLU A 104 -9.64 -6.39 -3.47
N ALA A 105 -8.34 -6.12 -3.27
CA ALA A 105 -7.75 -4.80 -3.42
C ALA A 105 -7.92 -4.25 -4.86
N ILE A 106 -7.63 -5.08 -5.87
CA ILE A 106 -7.83 -4.72 -7.28
C ILE A 106 -9.30 -4.42 -7.55
N ASP A 107 -10.22 -5.23 -7.03
CA ASP A 107 -11.66 -5.03 -7.21
C ASP A 107 -12.16 -3.74 -6.55
N ALA A 108 -11.67 -3.41 -5.36
CA ALA A 108 -11.96 -2.15 -4.71
C ALA A 108 -11.46 -0.97 -5.54
N LEU A 109 -10.24 -1.07 -6.08
CA LEU A 109 -9.66 -0.04 -6.94
C LEU A 109 -10.47 0.13 -8.23
N LEU A 110 -10.80 -0.95 -8.93
CA LEU A 110 -11.59 -0.93 -10.18
C LEU A 110 -13.02 -0.44 -9.97
N LYS A 111 -13.65 -0.74 -8.83
CA LYS A 111 -14.97 -0.17 -8.48
C LYS A 111 -14.92 1.35 -8.34
N SER A 112 -13.86 1.87 -7.73
CA SER A 112 -13.68 3.32 -7.58
C SER A 112 -13.22 4.00 -8.87
N ARG A 113 -12.43 3.30 -9.69
CA ARG A 113 -11.75 3.84 -10.88
C ARG A 113 -11.78 2.81 -12.02
N PRO A 114 -12.92 2.64 -12.69
CA PRO A 114 -13.11 1.60 -13.70
C PRO A 114 -12.19 1.77 -14.93
N MET A 115 -11.70 2.99 -15.18
CA MET A 115 -10.80 3.29 -16.30
C MET A 115 -9.36 2.80 -16.09
N LEU A 116 -9.03 2.25 -14.92
CA LEU A 116 -7.72 1.63 -14.64
C LEU A 116 -7.63 0.16 -15.09
N ALA A 117 -8.74 -0.43 -15.52
CA ALA A 117 -8.74 -1.81 -16.01
C ALA A 117 -7.90 -1.94 -17.28
N VAL A 118 -7.26 -3.11 -17.49
CA VAL A 118 -6.55 -3.44 -18.76
C VAL A 118 -7.45 -3.20 -19.97
N ASN A 119 -8.72 -3.60 -19.85
CA ASN A 119 -9.75 -3.34 -20.84
C ASN A 119 -10.84 -2.47 -20.19
N PRO A 120 -10.69 -1.14 -20.22
CA PRO A 120 -11.63 -0.25 -19.57
C PRO A 120 -13.01 -0.38 -20.25
N PRO A 121 -14.11 -0.30 -19.48
CA PRO A 121 -15.44 -0.36 -20.04
C PRO A 121 -15.67 0.86 -20.94
N PHE A 122 -15.53 0.62 -22.25
CA PHE A 122 -15.90 1.44 -23.40
C PHE A 122 -15.68 2.94 -23.23
N TRP A 123 -14.68 3.46 -23.93
CA TRP A 123 -14.75 4.85 -24.35
C TRP A 123 -15.93 4.88 -25.32
N GLY A 124 -17.02 5.56 -24.94
CA GLY A 124 -18.16 5.83 -25.83
C GLY A 124 -17.69 6.12 -27.25
N ASP A 125 -18.46 5.83 -28.30
CA ASP A 125 -18.10 6.13 -29.69
C ASP A 125 -17.60 7.58 -29.85
N VAL A 126 -16.29 7.79 -29.69
CA VAL A 126 -15.61 9.08 -29.69
C VAL A 126 -14.97 9.23 -31.06
N GLY A 127 -15.80 9.47 -32.06
CA GLY A 127 -15.35 9.91 -33.38
C GLY A 127 -15.48 8.88 -34.50
N GLY A 128 -16.11 7.73 -34.27
CA GLY A 128 -16.53 6.82 -35.33
C GLY A 128 -17.83 7.29 -35.98
N GLY A 129 -17.87 8.52 -36.52
CA GLY A 129 -19.01 8.98 -37.31
C GLY A 129 -19.42 7.86 -38.25
N GLN A 130 -20.67 7.38 -38.11
CA GLN A 130 -21.20 6.26 -38.89
C GLN A 130 -20.76 6.46 -40.34
N ARG A 131 -19.76 5.68 -40.75
CA ARG A 131 -19.54 5.49 -42.17
C ARG A 131 -20.76 4.68 -42.56
N ALA A 132 -21.80 5.37 -43.02
CA ALA A 132 -22.84 4.74 -43.79
C ALA A 132 -22.10 3.82 -44.75
N SER A 133 -22.39 2.52 -44.65
CA SER A 133 -21.83 1.50 -45.52
C SER A 133 -22.27 1.85 -46.95
N TYR A 134 -21.55 2.78 -47.57
CA TYR A 134 -21.64 3.00 -49.00
C TYR A 134 -21.06 1.74 -49.59
N ASP A 135 -21.96 0.96 -50.17
CA ASP A 135 -21.65 -0.15 -51.06
C ASP A 135 -20.41 0.21 -51.86
N HIS A 136 -19.35 -0.59 -51.72
CA HIS A 136 -18.06 -0.30 -52.31
C HIS A 136 -18.14 -0.55 -53.81
N ASP A 137 -18.76 0.38 -54.53
CA ASP A 137 -18.47 0.61 -55.94
C ASP A 137 -16.99 1.02 -55.96
N THR A 138 -16.14 0.03 -56.23
CA THR A 138 -14.69 0.14 -56.06
C THR A 138 -14.21 1.24 -56.99
N PRO A 139 -13.57 2.31 -56.48
CA PRO A 139 -13.07 3.37 -57.34
C PRO A 139 -11.94 2.81 -58.22
N ASP A 140 -12.30 2.44 -59.45
CA ASP A 140 -11.36 2.03 -60.48
C ASP A 140 -10.74 3.27 -61.13
N TRP A 141 -9.45 3.20 -61.43
CA TRP A 141 -8.69 4.27 -62.08
C TRP A 141 -9.28 4.63 -63.45
N LYS A 142 -10.03 3.71 -64.09
CA LYS A 142 -10.80 3.99 -65.31
C LYS A 142 -11.98 4.96 -65.10
N SER A 143 -12.52 5.07 -63.89
CA SER A 143 -13.60 6.01 -63.58
C SER A 143 -13.04 7.42 -63.36
N ALA A 144 -11.86 7.51 -62.75
CA ALA A 144 -11.14 8.78 -62.56
C ALA A 144 -10.67 9.40 -63.90
N LEU A 145 -10.26 8.58 -64.87
CA LEU A 145 -9.76 9.06 -66.17
C LEU A 145 -10.88 9.39 -67.18
N ARG A 146 -12.13 8.99 -66.93
CA ARG A 146 -13.28 9.25 -67.83
C ARG A 146 -14.12 10.46 -67.44
N GLY A 147 -13.88 11.05 -66.27
CA GLY A 147 -14.64 12.19 -65.75
C GLY A 147 -13.94 13.53 -65.94
N SER A 148 -13.58 13.91 -67.17
CA SER A 148 -13.30 15.32 -67.50
C SER A 148 -13.31 15.54 -69.02
N SER A 149 -14.51 15.69 -69.59
CA SER A 149 -14.70 16.42 -70.83
C SER A 149 -15.91 17.31 -70.62
N TYR A 150 -15.64 18.56 -70.27
CA TYR A 150 -16.57 19.67 -70.50
C TYR A 150 -16.50 20.08 -71.97
#